data_AF-A0A1Q9NU70-F1
#
_entry.id   AF-A0A1Q9NU70-F1
#
_cell.length_a   1.000
_cell.length_b   1.000
_cell.length_c   1.000
_cell.angle_alpha   90.00
_cell.angle_beta   90.00
_cell.angle_gamma   90.00
#
_symmetry.space_group_name_H-M   'P 1'
#
loop_
_entity.id
_entity.type
_entity.pdbx_description
1 polymer ?
#
loop_
_entity_poly.entity_id
_entity_poly.type
_entity_poly.pdbx_seq_one_letter_code
_entity_poly.pdbx_strand_id
1 'polypeptide(L)'
;MAEKTRIIGIIGAGQIGSRHLQAIAKLTETTNIYIVDTSTDSLNIAKQRFKEIVNNEAEISTSYLTNQMDLPAELDIVIVSTNSNIRAKVIEKLLENKKVRYLLLEKVLFQSSSDYENIASLLKKHRTLAWVNCPKRIWPTYQKMFSELKQAKNLHMIVNGSNIGLGCNTIHYIDLMSFFTNETNIKINSDLLESEIIQSKRSGFIELTGTLRIETSNNSTLTITSYNEEDIPFIVFISSDVSRYIITESDNKMLVSNVSTNWKWTETDFITP
;
A
#
# COMPACT_ATOMS: atom_id res chain seq x y z
N MET A 1 -2.36 -31.81 18.85
CA MET A 1 -1.98 -31.60 17.44
C MET A 1 -0.77 -30.67 17.48
N ALA A 2 0.36 -31.02 16.86
CA ALA A 2 1.51 -30.13 16.85
C ALA A 2 1.13 -28.82 16.17
N GLU A 3 1.46 -27.69 16.80
CA GLU A 3 1.18 -26.38 16.25
C GLU A 3 1.95 -26.22 14.94
N LYS A 4 1.24 -25.87 13.85
CA LYS A 4 1.87 -25.76 12.54
C LYS A 4 2.73 -24.50 12.50
N THR A 5 4.05 -24.65 12.47
CA THR A 5 4.99 -23.54 12.26
C THR A 5 4.72 -22.82 10.94
N ARG A 6 4.62 -21.50 10.98
CA ARG A 6 4.48 -20.64 9.79
C ARG A 6 5.84 -20.34 9.18
N ILE A 7 5.94 -20.36 7.85
CA ILE A 7 7.17 -20.00 7.14
C ILE A 7 6.93 -18.73 6.32
N ILE A 8 7.57 -17.63 6.71
CA ILE A 8 7.37 -16.30 6.14
C ILE A 8 8.68 -15.81 5.51
N GLY A 9 8.63 -15.35 4.26
CA GLY A 9 9.73 -14.67 3.60
C GLY A 9 9.51 -13.16 3.51
N ILE A 10 10.57 -12.38 3.63
CA ILE A 10 10.58 -10.94 3.30
C ILE A 10 11.74 -10.70 2.35
N ILE A 11 11.46 -10.26 1.12
CA ILE A 11 12.47 -9.91 0.13
C ILE A 11 12.53 -8.39 -0.02
N GLY A 12 13.69 -7.82 0.24
CA GLY A 12 13.90 -6.41 0.53
C GLY A 12 13.73 -6.15 2.03
N ALA A 13 14.80 -5.76 2.71
CA ALA A 13 14.86 -5.45 4.15
C ALA A 13 15.15 -3.97 4.42
N GLY A 14 15.00 -3.12 3.40
CA GLY A 14 15.06 -1.66 3.55
C GLY A 14 13.92 -1.11 4.42
N GLN A 15 13.65 0.19 4.30
CA GLN A 15 12.75 0.91 5.21
C GLN A 15 11.34 0.30 5.36
N ILE A 16 10.78 -0.24 4.28
CA ILE A 16 9.44 -0.84 4.28
C ILE A 16 9.49 -2.30 4.72
N GLY A 17 10.41 -3.10 4.18
CA GLY A 17 10.58 -4.51 4.55
C GLY A 17 10.83 -4.71 6.05
N SER A 18 11.64 -3.85 6.67
CA SER A 18 11.84 -3.92 8.12
C SER A 18 10.61 -3.52 8.94
N ARG A 19 9.70 -2.70 8.40
CA ARG A 19 8.42 -2.38 9.07
C ARG A 19 7.44 -3.55 8.97
N HIS A 20 7.45 -4.29 7.86
CA HIS A 20 6.76 -5.57 7.77
C HIS A 20 7.29 -6.57 8.79
N LEU A 21 8.62 -6.67 8.93
CA LEU A 21 9.25 -7.51 9.96
C LEU A 21 8.77 -7.15 11.37
N GLN A 22 8.69 -5.86 11.68
CA GLN A 22 8.15 -5.33 12.93
C GLN A 22 6.67 -5.70 13.16
N ALA A 23 5.84 -5.66 12.11
CA ALA A 23 4.45 -6.09 12.20
C ALA A 23 4.32 -7.61 12.42
N ILE A 24 5.11 -8.41 11.69
CA ILE A 24 5.13 -9.88 11.83
C ILE A 24 5.65 -10.31 13.19
N ALA A 25 6.58 -9.55 13.80
CA ALA A 25 7.11 -9.82 15.14
C ALA A 25 6.04 -9.80 16.25
N LYS A 26 4.83 -9.30 15.95
CA LYS A 26 3.69 -9.26 16.88
C LYS A 26 2.75 -10.46 16.75
N LEU A 27 3.04 -11.41 15.85
CA LEU A 27 2.27 -12.65 15.75
C LEU A 27 2.43 -13.47 17.03
N THR A 28 1.40 -14.25 17.36
CA THR A 28 1.39 -15.12 18.53
C THR A 28 1.77 -16.56 18.19
N GLU A 29 1.69 -16.94 16.92
CA GLU A 29 1.94 -18.28 16.42
C GLU A 29 3.44 -18.54 16.18
N THR A 30 3.89 -19.80 16.40
CA THR A 30 5.25 -20.23 16.07
C THR A 30 5.57 -19.94 14.61
N THR A 31 6.60 -19.12 14.37
CA THR A 31 6.88 -18.54 13.04
C THR A 31 8.37 -18.51 12.75
N ASN A 32 8.76 -19.02 11.59
CA ASN A 32 10.11 -18.87 11.04
C ASN A 32 10.10 -17.79 9.96
N ILE A 33 10.82 -16.70 10.21
CA ILE A 33 10.92 -15.55 9.32
C ILE A 33 12.28 -15.56 8.62
N TYR A 34 12.26 -15.47 7.30
CA TYR A 34 13.46 -15.39 6.46
C TYR A 34 13.51 -14.03 5.78
N ILE A 35 14.53 -13.24 6.11
CA ILE A 35 14.71 -11.87 5.63
C ILE A 35 15.84 -11.87 4.60
N VAL A 36 15.56 -11.39 3.39
CA VAL A 36 16.49 -11.36 2.28
C VAL A 36 16.74 -9.93 1.83
N ASP A 37 18.00 -9.51 1.78
CA ASP A 37 18.41 -8.27 1.13
C ASP A 37 19.86 -8.37 0.65
N THR A 38 20.17 -7.79 -0.49
CA THR A 38 21.55 -7.74 -1.01
C THR A 38 22.45 -6.83 -0.17
N SER A 39 21.87 -5.86 0.54
CA SER A 39 22.58 -4.94 1.42
C SER A 39 22.64 -5.51 2.84
N THR A 40 23.85 -5.81 3.30
CA THR A 40 24.10 -6.24 4.69
C THR A 40 23.71 -5.17 5.69
N ASP A 41 23.85 -3.88 5.34
CA ASP A 41 23.43 -2.77 6.21
C ASP A 41 21.91 -2.76 6.40
N SER A 42 21.15 -3.00 5.33
CA SER A 42 19.69 -3.14 5.43
C SER A 42 19.28 -4.31 6.31
N LEU A 43 19.98 -5.46 6.19
CA LEU A 43 19.77 -6.61 7.08
C LEU A 43 20.08 -6.28 8.54
N ASN A 44 21.17 -5.54 8.81
CA ASN A 44 21.54 -5.12 10.17
C ASN A 44 20.49 -4.19 10.78
N ILE A 45 19.98 -3.22 10.01
CA ILE A 45 18.90 -2.32 10.44
C ILE A 45 17.62 -3.11 10.72
N ALA A 46 17.25 -4.04 9.84
CA ALA A 46 16.08 -4.89 10.06
C ALA A 46 16.21 -5.72 11.34
N LYS A 47 17.41 -6.26 11.61
CA LYS A 47 17.70 -6.99 12.83
C LYS A 47 17.58 -6.14 14.10
N GLN A 48 18.00 -4.87 14.04
CA GLN A 48 17.82 -3.92 15.14
C GLN A 48 16.33 -3.64 15.38
N ARG A 49 15.59 -3.30 14.31
CA ARG A 49 14.15 -3.03 14.36
C ARG A 49 13.32 -4.20 14.87
N PHE A 50 13.72 -5.42 14.55
CA PHE A 50 13.09 -6.61 15.09
C PHE A 50 13.24 -6.65 16.62
N LYS A 51 14.48 -6.49 17.13
CA LYS A 51 14.77 -6.51 18.58
C LYS A 51 14.02 -5.46 19.38
N GLU A 52 13.63 -4.34 18.77
CA GLU A 52 12.82 -3.29 19.43
C GLU A 52 11.39 -3.75 19.76
N ILE A 53 10.86 -4.77 19.07
CA ILE A 53 9.45 -5.18 19.15
C ILE A 53 9.27 -6.61 19.65
N VAL A 54 10.33 -7.44 19.67
CA VAL A 54 10.21 -8.84 20.10
C VAL A 54 9.54 -8.94 21.46
N ASN A 55 8.36 -9.54 21.45
CA ASN A 55 7.62 -9.90 22.64
C ASN A 55 7.96 -11.37 22.95
N ASN A 56 8.30 -11.68 24.21
CA ASN A 56 8.79 -13.01 24.61
C ASN A 56 7.70 -14.11 24.59
N GLU A 57 6.49 -13.81 24.11
CA GLU A 57 5.34 -14.70 24.18
C GLU A 57 5.25 -15.69 23.01
N ALA A 58 5.79 -15.34 21.85
CA ALA A 58 5.73 -16.16 20.64
C ALA A 58 7.09 -16.77 20.29
N GLU A 59 7.09 -18.03 19.85
CA GLU A 59 8.30 -18.70 19.34
C GLU A 59 8.57 -18.24 17.89
N ILE A 60 9.18 -17.05 17.76
CA ILE A 60 9.56 -16.46 16.48
C ILE A 60 11.07 -16.61 16.26
N SER A 61 11.45 -17.29 15.18
CA SER A 61 12.83 -17.37 14.72
C SER A 61 13.07 -16.48 13.50
N THR A 62 14.26 -15.88 13.40
CA THR A 62 14.65 -15.04 12.26
C THR A 62 15.95 -15.51 11.62
N SER A 63 15.96 -15.63 10.30
CA SER A 63 17.14 -15.91 9.48
C SER A 63 17.39 -14.74 8.53
N TYR A 64 18.62 -14.22 8.47
CA TYR A 64 19.00 -13.10 7.60
C TYR A 64 19.89 -13.62 6.49
N LEU A 65 19.48 -13.40 5.25
CA LEU A 65 20.04 -14.00 4.05
C LEU A 65 20.41 -12.89 3.05
N THR A 66 21.50 -13.08 2.32
CA THR A 66 21.91 -12.15 1.25
C THR A 66 21.42 -12.59 -0.13
N ASN A 67 20.86 -13.80 -0.24
CA ASN A 67 20.37 -14.36 -1.50
C ASN A 67 19.02 -15.07 -1.31
N GLN A 68 18.05 -14.75 -2.16
CA GLN A 68 16.72 -15.37 -2.12
C GLN A 68 16.74 -16.86 -2.44
N MET A 69 17.82 -17.37 -3.05
CA MET A 69 17.98 -18.79 -3.31
C MET A 69 18.13 -19.61 -2.01
N ASP A 70 18.55 -18.97 -0.93
CA ASP A 70 18.71 -19.60 0.39
C ASP A 70 17.39 -19.68 1.17
N LEU A 71 16.28 -19.17 0.60
CA LEU A 71 14.95 -19.35 1.17
C LEU A 71 14.53 -20.84 1.20
N PRO A 72 13.70 -21.26 2.17
CA PRO A 72 13.10 -22.59 2.18
C PRO A 72 12.38 -22.93 0.88
N ALA A 73 12.33 -24.22 0.52
CA ALA A 73 11.67 -24.66 -0.71
C ALA A 73 10.17 -24.34 -0.76
N GLU A 74 9.49 -24.32 0.38
CA GLU A 74 8.08 -23.97 0.52
C GLU A 74 7.91 -22.83 1.53
N LEU A 75 7.11 -21.81 1.17
CA LEU A 75 6.77 -20.67 2.03
C LEU A 75 5.25 -20.46 2.05
N ASP A 76 4.71 -20.18 3.24
CA ASP A 76 3.29 -19.86 3.39
C ASP A 76 2.99 -18.47 2.81
N ILE A 77 3.83 -17.48 3.10
CA ILE A 77 3.70 -16.13 2.56
C ILE A 77 5.07 -15.50 2.31
N VAL A 78 5.19 -14.74 1.23
CA VAL A 78 6.36 -13.90 0.96
C VAL A 78 5.93 -12.44 0.74
N ILE A 79 6.58 -11.53 1.46
CA ILE A 79 6.41 -10.09 1.28
C ILE A 79 7.55 -9.58 0.38
N VAL A 80 7.21 -8.99 -0.76
CA VAL A 80 8.19 -8.43 -1.70
C VAL A 80 8.15 -6.91 -1.64
N SER A 81 9.13 -6.35 -0.93
CA SER A 81 9.25 -4.91 -0.65
C SER A 81 10.47 -4.26 -1.31
N THR A 82 10.98 -4.87 -2.37
CA THR A 82 12.00 -4.30 -3.26
C THR A 82 11.47 -3.08 -4.03
N ASN A 83 12.32 -2.40 -4.80
CA ASN A 83 11.90 -1.32 -5.69
C ASN A 83 11.14 -1.84 -6.92
N SER A 84 10.24 -1.03 -7.48
CA SER A 84 9.35 -1.46 -8.59
C SER A 84 10.07 -1.82 -9.88
N ASN A 85 11.21 -1.20 -10.14
CA ASN A 85 12.03 -1.46 -11.33
C ASN A 85 12.67 -2.85 -11.37
N ILE A 86 12.86 -3.50 -10.22
CA ILE A 86 13.45 -4.86 -10.15
C ILE A 86 12.47 -5.93 -9.66
N ARG A 87 11.26 -5.53 -9.23
CA ARG A 87 10.33 -6.42 -8.55
C ARG A 87 9.87 -7.59 -9.41
N ALA A 88 9.59 -7.37 -10.68
CA ALA A 88 9.17 -8.43 -11.60
C ALA A 88 10.21 -9.57 -11.64
N LYS A 89 11.49 -9.22 -11.89
CA LYS A 89 12.62 -10.16 -11.90
C LYS A 89 12.79 -10.92 -10.58
N VAL A 90 12.58 -10.23 -9.46
CA VAL A 90 12.63 -10.85 -8.11
C VAL A 90 11.54 -11.90 -7.96
N ILE A 91 10.31 -11.59 -8.37
CA ILE A 91 9.17 -12.51 -8.33
C ILE A 91 9.37 -13.69 -9.28
N GLU A 92 9.84 -13.45 -10.50
CA GLU A 92 10.17 -14.49 -11.48
C GLU A 92 11.13 -15.51 -10.89
N LYS A 93 12.30 -15.04 -10.44
CA LYS A 93 13.32 -15.90 -9.83
C LYS A 93 12.81 -16.60 -8.57
N LEU A 94 11.91 -15.97 -7.79
CA LEU A 94 11.33 -16.59 -6.61
C LEU A 94 10.42 -17.77 -6.98
N LEU A 95 9.45 -17.55 -7.87
CA LEU A 95 8.43 -18.55 -8.21
C LEU A 95 8.99 -19.69 -9.08
N GLU A 96 10.05 -19.44 -9.85
CA GLU A 96 10.76 -20.50 -10.58
C GLU A 96 11.44 -21.52 -9.66
N ASN A 97 11.83 -21.09 -8.46
CA ASN A 97 12.70 -21.89 -7.58
C ASN A 97 12.05 -22.31 -6.27
N LYS A 98 10.94 -21.66 -5.88
CA LYS A 98 10.29 -21.83 -4.59
C LYS A 98 8.78 -21.96 -4.77
N LYS A 99 8.14 -22.75 -3.92
CA LYS A 99 6.69 -22.86 -3.84
C LYS A 99 6.16 -21.86 -2.83
N VAL A 100 5.46 -20.83 -3.30
CA VAL A 100 4.92 -19.77 -2.47
C VAL A 100 3.39 -19.81 -2.55
N ARG A 101 2.73 -19.91 -1.40
CA ARG A 101 1.26 -19.92 -1.34
C ARG A 101 0.68 -18.52 -1.48
N TYR A 102 1.23 -17.54 -0.76
CA TYR A 102 0.76 -16.16 -0.75
C TYR A 102 1.88 -15.15 -1.02
N LEU A 103 1.56 -14.10 -1.77
CA LEU A 103 2.42 -12.94 -1.98
C LEU A 103 1.74 -11.65 -1.50
N LEU A 104 2.51 -10.83 -0.79
CA LEU A 104 2.16 -9.43 -0.54
C LEU A 104 3.20 -8.54 -1.23
N LEU A 105 2.74 -7.69 -2.14
CA LEU A 105 3.61 -6.89 -2.99
C LEU A 105 3.48 -5.41 -2.65
N GLU A 106 4.61 -4.72 -2.48
CA GLU A 106 4.59 -3.27 -2.36
C GLU A 106 4.18 -2.58 -3.66
N LYS A 107 3.47 -1.46 -3.53
CA LYS A 107 3.14 -0.60 -4.67
C LYS A 107 4.31 0.35 -5.00
N VAL A 108 4.37 0.98 -6.17
CA VAL A 108 3.74 0.60 -7.45
C VAL A 108 4.34 -0.73 -7.90
N LEU A 109 3.56 -1.64 -8.50
CA LEU A 109 4.01 -3.01 -8.75
C LEU A 109 5.22 -3.09 -9.69
N PHE A 110 5.11 -2.52 -10.89
CA PHE A 110 6.12 -2.65 -11.94
C PHE A 110 6.24 -1.34 -12.73
N GLN A 111 7.35 -1.16 -13.44
CA GLN A 111 7.59 0.00 -14.31
C GLN A 111 7.24 -0.27 -15.78
N SER A 112 6.96 -1.52 -16.15
CA SER A 112 6.53 -1.92 -17.50
C SER A 112 5.11 -2.48 -17.46
N SER A 113 4.30 -2.15 -18.47
CA SER A 113 2.97 -2.75 -18.66
C SER A 113 3.05 -4.26 -18.93
N SER A 114 4.06 -4.72 -19.67
CA SER A 114 4.26 -6.16 -19.96
C SER A 114 4.47 -6.99 -18.70
N ASP A 115 5.10 -6.41 -17.66
CA ASP A 115 5.38 -7.12 -16.41
C ASP A 115 4.07 -7.48 -15.68
N TYR A 116 3.00 -6.70 -15.85
CA TYR A 116 1.70 -7.04 -15.25
C TYR A 116 1.15 -8.35 -15.84
N GLU A 117 1.19 -8.52 -17.16
CA GLU A 117 0.71 -9.73 -17.84
C GLU A 117 1.61 -10.93 -17.56
N ASN A 118 2.93 -10.72 -17.62
CA ASN A 118 3.93 -11.76 -17.36
C ASN A 118 3.81 -12.30 -15.93
N ILE A 119 3.80 -11.41 -14.93
CA ILE A 119 3.69 -11.82 -13.52
C ILE A 119 2.32 -12.40 -13.23
N ALA A 120 1.22 -11.87 -13.79
CA ALA A 120 -0.10 -12.47 -13.62
C ALA A 120 -0.16 -13.92 -14.16
N SER A 121 0.48 -14.17 -15.31
CA SER A 121 0.56 -15.51 -15.90
C SER A 121 1.41 -16.45 -15.03
N LEU A 122 2.51 -15.95 -14.48
CA LEU A 122 3.38 -16.71 -13.58
C LEU A 122 2.66 -17.07 -12.27
N LEU A 123 1.93 -16.13 -11.65
CA LEU A 123 1.12 -16.37 -10.46
C LEU A 123 0.09 -17.50 -10.68
N LYS A 124 -0.60 -17.47 -11.83
CA LYS A 124 -1.56 -18.52 -12.23
C LYS A 124 -0.86 -19.88 -12.41
N LYS A 125 0.27 -19.91 -13.12
CA LYS A 125 1.06 -21.13 -13.36
C LYS A 125 1.48 -21.80 -12.04
N HIS A 126 1.93 -21.01 -11.07
CA HIS A 126 2.41 -21.51 -9.77
C HIS A 126 1.31 -21.62 -8.70
N ARG A 127 0.05 -21.27 -9.04
CA ARG A 127 -1.10 -21.23 -8.12
C ARG A 127 -0.83 -20.38 -6.86
N THR A 128 -0.08 -19.31 -7.03
CA THR A 128 0.24 -18.35 -5.96
C THR A 128 -0.79 -17.23 -5.96
N LEU A 129 -1.41 -16.99 -4.81
CA LEU A 129 -2.34 -15.87 -4.64
C LEU A 129 -1.56 -14.62 -4.19
N ALA A 130 -1.89 -13.46 -4.75
CA ALA A 130 -1.15 -12.23 -4.51
C ALA A 130 -2.07 -11.05 -4.16
N TRP A 131 -1.59 -10.18 -3.28
CA TRP A 131 -2.20 -8.90 -2.94
C TRP A 131 -1.20 -7.76 -3.11
N VAL A 132 -1.71 -6.59 -3.45
CA VAL A 132 -0.94 -5.35 -3.48
C VAL A 132 -1.17 -4.64 -2.16
N ASN A 133 -0.10 -4.13 -1.53
CA ASN A 133 -0.18 -3.41 -0.28
C ASN A 133 -0.76 -1.99 -0.51
N CYS A 134 -2.09 -1.89 -0.45
CA CYS A 134 -2.84 -0.63 -0.40
C CYS A 134 -3.51 -0.50 0.97
N PRO A 135 -2.81 -0.01 2.01
CA PRO A 135 -3.27 -0.14 3.39
C PRO A 135 -4.39 0.84 3.77
N LYS A 136 -4.66 1.89 2.98
CA LYS A 136 -5.68 2.90 3.37
C LYS A 136 -7.06 2.30 3.59
N ARG A 137 -7.46 1.31 2.80
CA ARG A 137 -8.76 0.63 2.99
C ARG A 137 -8.90 -0.05 4.34
N ILE A 138 -7.82 -0.42 5.03
CA ILE A 138 -7.88 -1.08 6.35
C ILE A 138 -7.70 -0.09 7.52
N TRP A 139 -7.54 1.21 7.27
CA TRP A 139 -7.42 2.19 8.35
C TRP A 139 -8.74 2.30 9.12
N PRO A 140 -8.72 2.36 10.47
CA PRO A 140 -9.93 2.35 11.29
C PRO A 140 -10.96 3.42 10.89
N THR A 141 -10.50 4.63 10.60
CA THR A 141 -11.39 5.73 10.22
C THR A 141 -12.06 5.49 8.87
N TYR A 142 -11.30 5.05 7.86
CA TYR A 142 -11.87 4.73 6.55
C TYR A 142 -12.79 3.51 6.60
N GLN A 143 -12.50 2.50 7.43
CA GLN A 143 -13.41 1.38 7.69
C GLN A 143 -14.74 1.84 8.32
N LYS A 144 -14.70 2.79 9.27
CA LYS A 144 -15.91 3.39 9.84
C LYS A 144 -16.71 4.16 8.78
N MET A 145 -16.04 4.99 7.98
CA MET A 145 -16.66 5.78 6.91
C MET A 145 -17.35 4.91 5.85
N PHE A 146 -16.79 3.73 5.54
CA PHE A 146 -17.37 2.80 4.58
C PHE A 146 -18.82 2.42 4.93
N SER A 147 -19.15 2.29 6.22
CA SER A 147 -20.51 1.93 6.64
C SER A 147 -21.57 2.97 6.24
N GLU A 148 -21.20 4.25 6.19
CA GLU A 148 -22.03 5.36 5.75
C GLU A 148 -21.97 5.51 4.22
N LEU A 149 -20.76 5.59 3.67
CA LEU A 149 -20.52 5.89 2.25
C LEU A 149 -21.00 4.80 1.29
N LYS A 150 -21.10 3.54 1.71
CA LYS A 150 -21.63 2.46 0.86
C LYS A 150 -23.10 2.65 0.46
N GLN A 151 -23.82 3.57 1.12
CA GLN A 151 -25.21 3.91 0.80
C GLN A 151 -25.32 5.10 -0.16
N ALA A 152 -24.20 5.80 -0.41
CA ALA A 152 -24.15 6.93 -1.32
C ALA A 152 -24.43 6.48 -2.76
N LYS A 153 -25.08 7.34 -3.54
CA LYS A 153 -25.30 7.07 -4.98
C LYS A 153 -23.99 7.18 -5.76
N ASN A 154 -23.19 8.18 -5.43
CA ASN A 154 -21.87 8.44 -5.95
C ASN A 154 -21.06 9.21 -4.89
N LEU A 155 -19.75 9.32 -5.12
CA LEU A 155 -18.87 10.12 -4.27
C LEU A 155 -17.93 11.00 -5.08
N HIS A 156 -17.57 12.13 -4.50
CA HIS A 156 -16.58 13.05 -5.02
C HIS A 156 -15.43 13.15 -4.02
N MET A 157 -14.27 12.66 -4.41
CA MET A 157 -13.04 12.70 -3.65
C MET A 157 -12.07 13.71 -4.26
N ILE A 158 -11.51 14.58 -3.42
CA ILE A 158 -10.44 15.51 -3.79
C ILE A 158 -9.27 15.26 -2.85
N VAL A 159 -8.08 15.12 -3.42
CA VAL A 159 -6.83 14.95 -2.68
C VAL A 159 -5.87 16.01 -3.19
N ASN A 160 -5.45 16.94 -2.35
CA ASN A 160 -4.56 18.02 -2.79
C ASN A 160 -3.52 18.39 -1.72
N GLY A 161 -2.45 19.04 -2.17
CA GLY A 161 -1.26 19.34 -1.37
C GLY A 161 0.00 19.37 -2.23
N SER A 162 1.12 19.77 -1.64
CA SER A 162 2.42 19.73 -2.30
C SER A 162 3.06 18.35 -2.18
N ASN A 163 3.89 17.97 -3.16
CA ASN A 163 4.72 16.75 -3.08
C ASN A 163 3.94 15.46 -2.77
N ILE A 164 2.69 15.33 -3.24
CA ILE A 164 1.85 14.15 -2.98
C ILE A 164 2.48 12.89 -3.55
N GLY A 165 3.29 13.03 -4.60
CA GLY A 165 3.89 11.91 -5.30
C GLY A 165 2.87 11.21 -6.19
N LEU A 166 2.31 11.92 -7.17
CA LEU A 166 1.22 11.44 -8.02
C LEU A 166 1.51 10.08 -8.63
N GLY A 167 2.70 9.89 -9.20
CA GLY A 167 3.08 8.67 -9.90
C GLY A 167 3.09 7.43 -9.01
N CYS A 168 3.33 7.58 -7.70
CA CYS A 168 3.41 6.46 -6.79
C CYS A 168 2.26 6.35 -5.78
N ASN A 169 1.61 7.45 -5.41
CA ASN A 169 0.58 7.47 -4.35
C ASN A 169 -0.85 7.48 -4.90
N THR A 170 -1.07 7.84 -6.17
CA THR A 170 -2.42 7.84 -6.79
C THR A 170 -3.17 6.53 -6.59
N ILE A 171 -2.48 5.39 -6.72
CA ILE A 171 -3.10 4.06 -6.55
C ILE A 171 -3.73 3.86 -5.17
N HIS A 172 -3.20 4.49 -4.11
CA HIS A 172 -3.84 4.40 -2.79
C HIS A 172 -5.22 5.04 -2.76
N TYR A 173 -5.41 6.14 -3.49
CA TYR A 173 -6.69 6.85 -3.52
C TYR A 173 -7.66 6.24 -4.53
N ILE A 174 -7.16 5.71 -5.65
CA ILE A 174 -7.98 4.87 -6.55
C ILE A 174 -8.50 3.65 -5.79
N ASP A 175 -7.63 2.96 -5.04
CA ASP A 175 -7.98 1.81 -4.20
C ASP A 175 -9.02 2.18 -3.14
N LEU A 176 -8.84 3.32 -2.47
CA LEU A 176 -9.76 3.82 -1.44
C LEU A 176 -11.13 4.22 -2.02
N MET A 177 -11.16 4.92 -3.17
CA MET A 177 -12.40 5.23 -3.88
C MET A 177 -13.10 3.93 -4.31
N SER A 178 -12.37 2.96 -4.84
CA SER A 178 -12.91 1.65 -5.23
C SER A 178 -13.49 0.91 -4.02
N PHE A 179 -12.83 1.02 -2.86
CA PHE A 179 -13.33 0.46 -1.61
C PHE A 179 -14.67 1.08 -1.20
N PHE A 180 -14.83 2.41 -1.27
CA PHE A 180 -16.10 3.06 -0.91
C PHE A 180 -17.24 2.83 -1.90
N THR A 181 -16.93 2.80 -3.19
CA THR A 181 -17.93 2.72 -4.28
C THR A 181 -18.25 1.31 -4.72
N ASN A 182 -17.39 0.34 -4.40
CA ASN A 182 -17.38 -0.99 -5.01
C ASN A 182 -17.22 -0.96 -6.55
N GLU A 183 -16.66 0.12 -7.10
CA GLU A 183 -16.37 0.27 -8.53
C GLU A 183 -14.88 0.12 -8.80
N THR A 184 -14.52 -0.65 -9.82
CA THR A 184 -13.12 -0.83 -10.26
C THR A 184 -12.89 -0.39 -11.71
N ASN A 185 -13.96 -0.16 -12.46
CA ASN A 185 -13.89 0.37 -13.81
C ASN A 185 -13.70 1.89 -13.76
N ILE A 186 -12.51 2.33 -14.18
CA ILE A 186 -12.13 3.75 -14.12
C ILE A 186 -11.75 4.30 -15.49
N LYS A 187 -12.01 5.58 -15.68
CA LYS A 187 -11.47 6.42 -16.75
C LYS A 187 -10.53 7.44 -16.13
N ILE A 188 -9.37 7.63 -16.74
CA ILE A 188 -8.36 8.57 -16.26
C ILE A 188 -8.22 9.69 -17.28
N ASN A 189 -8.29 10.94 -16.81
CA ASN A 189 -7.93 12.14 -17.56
C ASN A 189 -6.68 12.76 -16.94
N SER A 190 -5.67 12.97 -17.77
CA SER A 190 -4.37 13.52 -17.41
C SER A 190 -4.06 14.84 -18.12
N ASP A 191 -5.06 15.51 -18.70
CA ASP A 191 -4.89 16.74 -19.49
C ASP A 191 -4.44 17.94 -18.63
N LEU A 192 -4.59 17.82 -17.31
CA LEU A 192 -4.18 18.83 -16.33
C LEU A 192 -2.89 18.46 -15.59
N LEU A 193 -2.17 17.43 -16.04
CA LEU A 193 -0.81 17.20 -15.58
C LEU A 193 0.11 18.27 -16.16
N GLU A 194 1.09 18.69 -15.36
CA GLU A 194 2.13 19.59 -15.84
C GLU A 194 3.02 18.86 -16.85
N SER A 195 3.54 19.60 -17.84
CA SER A 195 4.45 19.03 -18.84
C SER A 195 5.83 18.69 -18.29
N GLU A 196 6.21 19.31 -17.17
CA GLU A 196 7.50 19.06 -16.53
C GLU A 196 7.47 17.75 -15.75
N ILE A 197 8.44 16.87 -16.04
CA ILE A 197 8.68 15.66 -15.28
C ILE A 197 9.83 15.93 -14.33
N ILE A 198 9.60 15.75 -13.03
CA ILE A 198 10.60 16.02 -12.00
C ILE A 198 11.27 14.71 -11.54
N GLN A 199 12.47 14.84 -10.99
CA GLN A 199 13.18 13.70 -10.41
C GLN A 199 12.54 13.33 -9.07
N SER A 200 12.29 12.03 -8.86
CA SER A 200 11.81 11.55 -7.57
C SER A 200 12.92 11.66 -6.51
N LYS A 201 12.52 11.79 -5.24
CA LYS A 201 13.44 11.65 -4.08
C LYS A 201 14.21 10.33 -4.09
N ARG A 202 13.69 9.30 -4.77
CA ARG A 202 14.39 8.04 -5.00
C ARG A 202 15.09 8.09 -6.35
N SER A 203 16.42 7.92 -6.33
CA SER A 203 17.23 7.87 -7.55
C SER A 203 16.72 6.79 -8.52
N GLY A 204 16.69 7.11 -9.82
CA GLY A 204 16.19 6.24 -10.88
C GLY A 204 14.67 6.25 -11.07
N PHE A 205 13.93 7.10 -10.35
CA PHE A 205 12.49 7.28 -10.50
C PHE A 205 12.15 8.73 -10.87
N ILE A 206 11.03 8.89 -11.57
CA ILE A 206 10.44 10.19 -11.91
C ILE A 206 9.20 10.45 -11.07
N GLU A 207 8.77 11.69 -11.05
CA GLU A 207 7.54 12.14 -10.40
C GLU A 207 6.81 13.16 -11.28
N LEU A 208 5.49 13.25 -11.10
CA LEU A 208 4.58 14.09 -11.87
C LEU A 208 3.90 15.11 -10.94
N THR A 209 3.63 16.29 -11.47
CA THR A 209 2.85 17.34 -10.79
C THR A 209 1.66 17.78 -11.65
N GLY A 210 0.82 18.65 -11.09
CA GLY A 210 -0.46 19.02 -11.69
C GLY A 210 -1.61 18.16 -11.18
N THR A 211 -2.63 17.95 -12.01
CA THR A 211 -3.90 17.32 -11.60
C THR A 211 -4.23 16.10 -12.44
N LEU A 212 -4.53 14.98 -11.76
CA LEU A 212 -5.12 13.79 -12.35
C LEU A 212 -6.60 13.69 -11.97
N ARG A 213 -7.46 13.40 -12.93
CA ARG A 213 -8.88 13.15 -12.69
C ARG A 213 -9.22 11.71 -13.04
N ILE A 214 -9.94 11.04 -12.15
CA ILE A 214 -10.45 9.70 -12.33
C ILE A 214 -11.97 9.73 -12.18
N GLU A 215 -12.66 9.03 -13.07
CA GLU A 215 -14.11 8.83 -13.03
C GLU A 215 -14.42 7.33 -13.06
N THR A 216 -15.46 6.92 -12.34
CA THR A 216 -15.94 5.54 -12.27
C THR A 216 -17.27 5.38 -13.02
N SER A 217 -17.71 4.14 -13.24
CA SER A 217 -18.95 3.87 -13.97
C SER A 217 -20.22 4.36 -13.26
N ASN A 218 -20.19 4.54 -11.93
CA ASN A 218 -21.31 5.11 -11.16
C ASN A 218 -21.25 6.66 -11.05
N ASN A 219 -20.41 7.32 -11.86
CA ASN A 219 -20.15 8.76 -11.85
C ASN A 219 -19.48 9.27 -10.56
N SER A 220 -18.87 8.41 -9.75
CA SER A 220 -17.98 8.88 -8.69
C SER A 220 -16.67 9.38 -9.29
N THR A 221 -16.11 10.42 -8.67
CA THR A 221 -14.92 11.10 -9.17
C THR A 221 -13.84 11.18 -8.12
N LEU A 222 -12.58 11.07 -8.54
CA LEU A 222 -11.40 11.36 -7.75
C LEU A 222 -10.53 12.38 -8.49
N THR A 223 -10.28 13.53 -7.87
CA THR A 223 -9.32 14.52 -8.35
C THR A 223 -8.12 14.55 -7.42
N ILE A 224 -6.92 14.36 -7.95
CA ILE A 224 -5.69 14.41 -7.18
C ILE A 224 -4.80 15.51 -7.77
N THR A 225 -4.41 16.47 -6.96
CA THR A 225 -3.56 17.59 -7.38
C THR A 225 -2.30 17.64 -6.54
N SER A 226 -1.14 17.47 -7.18
CA SER A 226 0.16 17.76 -6.56
C SER A 226 0.66 19.10 -7.06
N TYR A 227 0.66 20.09 -6.19
CA TYR A 227 1.15 21.43 -6.51
C TYR A 227 2.68 21.47 -6.63
N ASN A 228 3.19 22.39 -7.45
CA ASN A 228 4.62 22.68 -7.58
C ASN A 228 5.11 23.59 -6.45
N GLU A 229 4.23 24.44 -5.95
CA GLU A 229 4.47 25.28 -4.78
C GLU A 229 4.80 24.40 -3.58
N GLU A 230 5.70 24.88 -2.73
CA GLU A 230 6.08 24.18 -1.51
C GLU A 230 5.07 24.42 -0.39
N ASP A 231 5.06 23.51 0.59
CA ASP A 231 4.33 23.64 1.86
C ASP A 231 2.80 23.85 1.78
N ILE A 232 2.15 23.50 0.65
CA ILE A 232 0.68 23.43 0.61
C ILE A 232 0.23 22.20 1.41
N PRO A 233 -0.59 22.38 2.46
CA PRO A 233 -1.03 21.30 3.32
C PRO A 233 -1.73 20.18 2.55
N PHE A 234 -1.44 18.95 2.95
CA PHE A 234 -2.13 17.79 2.41
C PHE A 234 -3.53 17.67 3.00
N ILE A 235 -4.55 17.59 2.15
CA ILE A 235 -5.94 17.44 2.55
C ILE A 235 -6.65 16.40 1.68
N VAL A 236 -7.55 15.64 2.31
CA VAL A 236 -8.49 14.76 1.63
C VAL A 236 -9.90 15.26 1.91
N PHE A 237 -10.64 15.56 0.86
CA PHE A 237 -12.06 15.88 0.92
C PHE A 237 -12.86 14.75 0.27
N ILE A 238 -13.91 14.29 0.95
CA ILE A 238 -14.82 13.27 0.43
C ILE A 238 -16.25 13.79 0.62
N SER A 239 -17.04 13.81 -0.44
CA SER A 239 -18.43 14.27 -0.41
C SER A 239 -19.35 13.30 -1.14
N SER A 240 -20.56 13.15 -0.63
CA SER A 240 -21.64 12.37 -1.22
C SER A 240 -23.00 13.01 -0.88
N ASP A 241 -24.09 12.35 -1.27
CA ASP A 241 -25.44 12.72 -0.85
C ASP A 241 -25.79 12.34 0.60
N VAL A 242 -24.94 11.55 1.27
CA VAL A 242 -25.18 11.09 2.65
C VAL A 242 -24.24 11.73 3.68
N SER A 243 -23.00 12.03 3.30
CA SER A 243 -21.99 12.57 4.20
C SER A 243 -20.84 13.30 3.48
N ARG A 244 -20.16 14.17 4.23
CA ARG A 244 -19.01 14.98 3.82
C ARG A 244 -17.92 14.91 4.89
N TYR A 245 -16.68 14.82 4.43
CA TYR A 245 -15.50 14.68 5.26
C TYR A 245 -14.39 15.61 4.75
N ILE A 246 -13.74 16.33 5.66
CA ILE A 246 -12.49 17.05 5.41
C ILE A 246 -11.45 16.45 6.35
N ILE A 247 -10.39 15.86 5.81
CA ILE A 247 -9.42 15.05 6.54
C ILE A 247 -8.04 15.67 6.40
N THR A 248 -7.38 15.91 7.54
CA THR A 248 -5.96 16.25 7.62
C THR A 248 -5.22 15.06 8.24
N GLU A 249 -4.74 14.16 7.36
CA GLU A 249 -4.10 12.90 7.80
C GLU A 249 -2.86 13.15 8.68
N SER A 250 -2.12 14.25 8.46
CA SER A 250 -0.95 14.62 9.27
C SER A 250 -1.31 15.01 10.70
N ASP A 251 -2.48 15.59 10.89
CA ASP A 251 -2.91 16.14 12.18
C ASP A 251 -3.78 15.15 12.95
N ASN A 252 -4.05 13.98 12.36
CA ASN A 252 -4.99 12.99 12.88
C ASN A 252 -6.36 13.61 13.19
N LYS A 253 -6.85 14.51 12.31
CA LYS A 253 -8.13 15.20 12.48
C LYS A 253 -9.03 15.06 11.25
N MET A 254 -10.33 15.13 11.50
CA MET A 254 -11.35 15.15 10.46
C MET A 254 -12.57 15.97 10.89
N LEU A 255 -13.08 16.79 9.97
CA LEU A 255 -14.41 17.39 10.08
C LEU A 255 -15.43 16.51 9.36
N VAL A 256 -16.58 16.27 9.98
CA VAL A 256 -17.67 15.44 9.45
C VAL A 256 -18.98 16.23 9.43
N SER A 257 -19.75 16.06 8.36
CA SER A 257 -21.10 16.62 8.20
C SER A 257 -21.96 15.61 7.43
N ASN A 258 -23.12 15.22 7.95
CA ASN A 258 -23.96 14.20 7.31
C ASN A 258 -25.45 14.50 7.50
N VAL A 259 -26.31 13.69 6.88
CA VAL A 259 -27.76 13.87 6.92
C VAL A 259 -28.30 13.81 8.37
N SER A 260 -27.77 12.93 9.22
CA SER A 260 -28.28 12.79 10.60
C SER A 260 -27.94 13.98 11.50
N THR A 261 -26.88 14.73 11.20
CA THR A 261 -26.54 15.98 11.90
C THR A 261 -27.17 17.22 11.26
N ASN A 262 -28.10 17.07 10.31
CA ASN A 262 -28.61 18.16 9.48
C ASN A 262 -27.46 18.96 8.84
N TRP A 263 -26.43 18.25 8.39
CA TRP A 263 -25.26 18.81 7.74
C TRP A 263 -24.42 19.77 8.61
N LYS A 264 -24.60 19.78 9.93
CA LYS A 264 -23.72 20.53 10.83
C LYS A 264 -22.36 19.85 10.92
N TRP A 265 -21.30 20.66 10.86
CA TRP A 265 -19.92 20.17 10.99
C TRP A 265 -19.61 19.80 12.44
N THR A 266 -18.85 18.72 12.62
CA THR A 266 -18.30 18.29 13.91
C THR A 266 -16.87 17.81 13.69
N GLU A 267 -15.96 18.19 14.59
CA GLU A 267 -14.57 17.71 14.58
C GLU A 267 -14.46 16.36 15.31
N THR A 268 -13.70 15.45 14.73
CA THR A 268 -13.44 14.11 15.26
C THR A 268 -12.00 13.69 14.95
N ASP A 269 -11.47 12.74 15.71
CA ASP A 269 -10.13 12.20 15.44
C ASP A 269 -10.11 11.34 14.17
N PHE A 270 -9.00 11.44 13.43
CA PHE A 270 -8.65 10.55 12.34
C PHE A 270 -7.63 9.52 12.84
N ILE A 271 -8.09 8.31 13.07
CA ILE A 271 -7.32 7.18 13.60
C ILE A 271 -6.69 6.38 12.45
N THR A 272 -5.38 6.18 12.54
CA THR A 272 -4.57 5.28 11.71
C THR A 272 -4.06 4.08 12.53
N PRO A 273 -3.68 2.94 11.90
CA PRO A 273 -3.13 1.77 12.59
C PRO A 273 -1.82 2.00 13.34
#